data_AF-B2JBY3-F1
#
_entry.id   AF-B2JBY3-F1
#
_cell.length_a   1.000
_cell.length_b   1.000
_cell.length_c   1.000
_cell.angle_alpha   90.00
_cell.angle_beta   90.00
_cell.angle_gamma   90.00
#
_symmetry.space_group_name_H-M   'P 1'
#
loop_
_entity.id
_entity.type
_entity.pdbx_description
1 polymer ?
#
loop_
_entity_poly.entity_id
_entity_poly.type
_entity_poly.pdbx_seq_one_letter_code
_entity_poly.pdbx_strand_id
1 'polypeptide(L)'
;MFTMIDLLSEDLKHSEKYKGCSIDVWRDDRRRCYLAELYAPVRNRMLMQQRQPFSDIQSAVAYMKEQIDKYYSRGWYRDCIIDVWFDPYLYCYWAELYVPAQSEMVSQERQAFSDIQSALNHMRERIDQYLLNEVQK
;
A
#
# COMPACT_ATOMS: atom_id res chain seq x y z
N MET A 1 8.06 -19.88 20.63
CA MET A 1 9.02 -19.29 19.66
C MET A 1 8.37 -19.44 18.30
N PHE A 2 7.87 -18.36 17.71
CA PHE A 2 7.18 -18.41 16.42
C PHE A 2 8.24 -18.52 15.33
N THR A 3 8.20 -19.59 14.54
CA THR A 3 9.06 -19.76 13.38
C THR A 3 8.54 -18.83 12.29
N MET A 4 9.05 -17.59 12.27
CA MET A 4 8.82 -16.65 11.18
C MET A 4 9.49 -17.24 9.93
N ILE A 5 8.67 -17.65 8.98
CA ILE A 5 9.18 -18.17 7.71
C ILE A 5 9.39 -16.95 6.80
N ASP A 6 10.62 -16.45 6.78
CA ASP A 6 11.08 -15.40 5.87
C ASP A 6 11.25 -15.98 4.46
N LEU A 7 10.12 -16.30 3.82
CA LEU A 7 10.07 -16.84 2.46
C LEU A 7 10.37 -15.80 1.38
N LEU A 8 10.59 -14.53 1.75
CA LEU A 8 10.49 -13.39 0.85
C LEU A 8 11.75 -12.54 0.76
N SER A 9 12.70 -12.69 1.70
CA SER A 9 13.94 -11.94 1.59
C SER A 9 14.81 -12.34 0.39
N GLU A 10 14.65 -13.51 -0.24
CA GLU A 10 15.45 -13.86 -1.44
C GLU A 10 14.75 -13.51 -2.76
N ASP A 11 13.43 -13.70 -2.84
CA ASP A 11 12.64 -13.54 -4.07
C ASP A 11 12.33 -12.07 -4.41
N LEU A 12 12.21 -11.20 -3.39
CA LEU A 12 11.90 -9.77 -3.58
C LEU A 12 13.14 -8.88 -3.70
N LYS A 13 14.33 -9.35 -3.30
CA LYS A 13 15.59 -8.55 -3.31
C LYS A 13 16.03 -8.11 -4.70
N HIS A 14 15.54 -8.75 -5.76
CA HIS A 14 16.03 -8.54 -7.13
C HIS A 14 15.06 -7.75 -8.03
N SER A 15 13.89 -7.36 -7.54
CA SER A 15 12.98 -6.51 -8.31
C SER A 15 13.03 -5.08 -7.80
N GLU A 16 13.46 -4.13 -8.63
CA GLU A 16 13.35 -2.70 -8.31
C GLU A 16 11.90 -2.29 -7.98
N LYS A 17 10.92 -3.02 -8.54
CA LYS A 17 9.48 -2.82 -8.31
C LYS A 17 9.03 -3.08 -6.87
N TYR A 18 9.76 -3.92 -6.12
CA TYR A 18 9.39 -4.34 -4.77
C TYR A 18 10.35 -3.81 -3.69
N LYS A 19 11.27 -2.93 -4.09
CA LYS A 19 12.35 -2.44 -3.23
C LYS A 19 11.76 -1.72 -2.02
N GLY A 20 11.89 -2.35 -0.86
CA GLY A 20 11.49 -1.82 0.43
C GLY A 20 10.15 -2.32 0.97
N CYS A 21 9.39 -3.17 0.28
CA CYS A 21 8.23 -3.86 0.87
C CYS A 21 8.64 -5.09 1.69
N SER A 22 7.89 -5.39 2.75
CA SER A 22 8.01 -6.64 3.53
C SER A 22 6.68 -7.37 3.54
N ILE A 23 6.71 -8.69 3.42
CA ILE A 23 5.54 -9.53 3.64
C ILE A 23 5.91 -10.51 4.75
N ASP A 24 5.14 -10.50 5.82
CA ASP A 24 5.34 -11.39 6.95
C ASP A 24 4.21 -12.42 6.94
N VAL A 25 4.55 -13.71 6.93
CA VAL A 25 3.56 -14.80 7.00
C VAL A 25 3.87 -15.70 8.18
N TRP A 26 2.88 -15.93 9.04
CA TRP A 26 3.02 -16.86 10.15
C TRP A 26 1.74 -17.64 10.40
N ARG A 27 1.90 -18.79 11.04
CA ARG A 27 0.77 -19.65 11.41
C ARG A 27 0.10 -19.13 12.68
N ASP A 28 -1.21 -18.94 12.61
CA ASP A 28 -2.07 -18.68 13.77
C ASP A 28 -2.78 -19.97 14.16
N ASP A 29 -2.21 -20.67 15.15
CA ASP A 29 -2.75 -21.94 15.63
C ASP A 29 -4.13 -21.80 16.31
N ARG A 30 -4.47 -20.62 16.85
CA ARG A 30 -5.78 -20.39 17.47
C ARG A 30 -6.88 -20.34 16.41
N ARG A 31 -6.60 -19.70 15.28
CA ARG A 31 -7.53 -19.56 14.15
C ARG A 31 -7.38 -20.67 13.11
N ARG A 32 -6.41 -21.57 13.28
CA ARG A 32 -6.05 -22.64 12.33
C ARG A 32 -5.84 -22.12 10.91
N CYS A 33 -5.19 -20.96 10.78
CA CYS A 33 -4.91 -20.30 9.51
C CYS A 33 -3.48 -19.77 9.46
N TYR A 34 -3.09 -19.21 8.32
CA TYR A 34 -1.89 -18.40 8.17
C TYR A 34 -2.30 -16.93 8.12
N LEU A 35 -1.74 -16.11 8.99
CA LEU A 35 -1.88 -14.66 8.89
C LEU A 35 -0.74 -14.15 8.01
N ALA A 36 -1.08 -13.28 7.06
CA ALA A 36 -0.08 -12.50 6.36
C ALA A 36 -0.31 -11.01 6.55
N GLU A 37 0.80 -10.30 6.72
CA GLU A 37 0.88 -8.85 6.79
C GLU A 37 1.73 -8.33 5.64
N LEU A 38 1.27 -7.26 5.00
CA LEU A 38 2.02 -6.51 4.01
C LEU A 38 2.46 -5.20 4.64
N TYR A 39 3.76 -4.92 4.55
CA TYR A 39 4.36 -3.65 4.92
C TYR A 39 4.93 -2.97 3.68
N ALA A 40 4.67 -1.68 3.54
CA ALA A 40 5.23 -0.86 2.48
C ALA A 40 6.10 0.26 3.08
N PRO A 41 7.15 0.68 2.35
CA PRO A 41 7.98 1.79 2.78
C PRO A 41 7.20 3.09 2.54
N VAL A 42 7.00 3.85 3.62
CA VAL A 42 6.44 5.21 3.57
C VAL A 42 7.47 6.13 4.21
N ARG A 43 8.16 6.93 3.38
CA ARG A 43 9.34 7.73 3.76
C ARG A 43 10.46 6.83 4.32
N ASN A 44 10.81 7.02 5.61
CA ASN A 44 11.87 6.31 6.34
C ASN A 44 11.29 5.21 7.27
N ARG A 45 10.00 4.88 7.13
CA ARG A 45 9.30 3.95 8.01
C ARG A 45 8.63 2.84 7.19
N MET A 46 8.53 1.66 7.78
CA MET A 46 7.71 0.56 7.26
C MET A 46 6.34 0.61 7.91
N LEU A 47 5.28 0.77 7.12
CA LEU A 47 3.90 0.80 7.62
C LEU A 47 3.13 -0.42 7.13
N MET A 48 2.38 -1.05 8.05
CA MET A 48 1.49 -2.17 7.73
C MET A 48 0.32 -1.65 6.88
N GLN A 49 0.24 -2.11 5.64
CA GLN A 49 -0.80 -1.75 4.68
C GLN A 49 -2.00 -2.68 4.77
N GLN A 50 -1.74 -3.98 5.00
CA GLN A 50 -2.78 -4.99 4.97
C GLN A 50 -2.46 -6.14 5.91
N ARG A 51 -3.51 -6.73 6.49
CA ARG A 51 -3.44 -7.95 7.28
C ARG A 51 -4.65 -8.82 6.99
N GLN A 52 -4.44 -10.07 6.62
CA GLN A 52 -5.56 -10.99 6.41
C GLN A 52 -5.19 -12.47 6.62
N PRO A 53 -6.18 -13.34 6.95
CA PRO A 53 -5.96 -14.77 7.11
C PRO A 53 -6.06 -15.54 5.79
N PHE A 54 -5.35 -16.66 5.71
CA PHE A 54 -5.30 -17.58 4.57
C PHE A 54 -5.29 -19.05 5.04
N SER A 55 -5.73 -19.95 4.16
CA SER A 55 -5.69 -21.41 4.38
C SER A 55 -4.28 -21.99 4.33
N ASP A 56 -3.40 -21.38 3.52
CA ASP A 56 -2.07 -21.86 3.23
C ASP A 56 -1.12 -20.69 2.89
N ILE A 57 0.19 -20.96 2.98
CA ILE A 57 1.24 -19.96 2.77
C ILE A 57 1.32 -19.51 1.31
N GLN A 58 1.06 -20.40 0.36
CA GLN A 58 1.22 -20.10 -1.07
C GLN A 58 0.18 -19.06 -1.53
N SER A 59 -1.08 -19.27 -1.13
CA SER A 59 -2.18 -18.31 -1.35
C SER A 59 -1.90 -16.96 -0.68
N ALA A 60 -1.34 -16.99 0.54
CA ALA A 60 -0.98 -15.78 1.27
C ALA A 60 0.07 -14.95 0.51
N VAL A 61 1.16 -15.58 0.11
CA VAL A 61 2.25 -14.93 -0.62
C VAL A 61 1.78 -14.42 -1.99
N ALA A 62 1.04 -15.24 -2.75
CA ALA A 62 0.54 -14.87 -4.07
C ALA A 62 -0.37 -13.64 -4.00
N TYR A 63 -1.32 -13.62 -3.05
CA TYR A 63 -2.19 -12.48 -2.86
C TYR A 63 -1.42 -11.23 -2.44
N MET A 64 -0.48 -11.33 -1.48
CA MET A 64 0.28 -10.17 -1.04
C MET A 64 1.16 -9.59 -2.16
N LYS A 65 1.75 -10.43 -3.01
CA LYS A 65 2.45 -9.97 -4.23
C LYS A 65 1.50 -9.21 -5.17
N GLU A 66 0.28 -9.71 -5.39
CA GLU A 66 -0.74 -9.01 -6.20
C GLU A 66 -1.13 -7.65 -5.60
N GLN A 67 -1.20 -7.54 -4.27
CA GLN A 67 -1.51 -6.27 -3.61
C GLN A 67 -0.37 -5.26 -3.71
N ILE A 68 0.89 -5.71 -3.61
CA ILE A 68 2.05 -4.87 -3.90
C ILE A 68 1.97 -4.37 -5.35
N ASP A 69 1.68 -5.25 -6.30
CA ASP A 69 1.53 -4.87 -7.71
C ASP A 69 0.43 -3.82 -7.91
N LYS A 70 -0.71 -3.95 -7.22
CA LYS A 70 -1.79 -2.95 -7.25
C LYS A 70 -1.35 -1.62 -6.62
N TYR A 71 -0.67 -1.68 -5.48
CA TYR A 71 -0.17 -0.52 -4.76
C TYR A 71 0.80 0.29 -5.64
N TYR A 72 1.79 -0.36 -6.26
CA TYR A 72 2.76 0.31 -7.11
C TYR A 72 2.20 0.73 -8.48
N SER A 73 1.27 -0.02 -9.06
CA SER A 73 0.70 0.33 -10.38
C SER A 73 -0.35 1.43 -10.33
N ARG A 74 -0.98 1.68 -9.18
CA ARG A 74 -2.07 2.67 -9.05
C ARG A 74 -1.79 3.78 -8.07
N GLY A 75 -0.96 3.55 -7.06
CA GLY A 75 -0.68 4.50 -6.00
C GLY A 75 0.38 5.54 -6.35
N TRP A 76 1.29 5.27 -7.28
CA TRP A 76 2.28 6.28 -7.70
C TRP A 76 1.78 7.08 -8.91
N TYR A 77 1.79 8.40 -8.79
CA TYR A 77 1.49 9.30 -9.90
C TYR A 77 2.32 10.59 -9.78
N ARG A 78 3.22 10.82 -10.76
CA ARG A 78 4.11 12.00 -10.82
C ARG A 78 4.82 12.29 -9.49
N ASP A 79 5.53 11.29 -8.98
CA ASP A 79 6.26 11.31 -7.69
C ASP A 79 5.39 11.56 -6.44
N CYS A 80 4.06 11.58 -6.57
CA CYS A 80 3.12 11.60 -5.46
C CYS A 80 2.56 10.20 -5.19
N ILE A 81 2.09 9.98 -3.96
CA ILE A 81 1.44 8.74 -3.54
C ILE A 81 -0.05 8.99 -3.33
N ILE A 82 -0.88 8.17 -3.95
CA ILE A 82 -2.31 8.05 -3.77
C ILE A 82 -2.55 6.74 -3.04
N ASP A 83 -2.94 6.82 -1.78
CA ASP A 83 -3.37 5.65 -1.01
C ASP A 83 -4.90 5.56 -1.08
N VAL A 84 -5.43 4.39 -1.40
CA VAL A 84 -6.89 4.16 -1.47
C VAL A 84 -7.23 2.84 -0.79
N TRP A 85 -8.07 2.89 0.22
CA TRP A 85 -8.50 1.71 0.97
C TRP A 85 -10.01 1.73 1.25
N PHE A 86 -10.60 0.55 1.32
CA PHE A 86 -12.02 0.40 1.65
C PHE A 86 -12.22 0.40 3.17
N ASP A 87 -13.15 1.24 3.64
CA ASP A 87 -13.63 1.28 5.01
C ASP A 87 -14.89 0.42 5.14
N PRO A 88 -14.83 -0.76 5.78
CA PRO A 88 -15.99 -1.63 5.91
C PRO A 88 -17.03 -1.10 6.89
N TYR A 89 -16.68 -0.18 7.79
CA TYR A 89 -17.62 0.40 8.75
C TYR A 89 -18.46 1.51 8.11
N LEU A 90 -17.83 2.33 7.28
CA LEU A 90 -18.49 3.42 6.57
C LEU A 90 -18.98 3.03 5.17
N TYR A 91 -18.63 1.82 4.73
CA TYR A 91 -18.99 1.27 3.42
C TYR A 91 -18.58 2.20 2.26
N CYS A 92 -17.36 2.74 2.33
CA CYS A 92 -16.81 3.69 1.36
C CYS A 92 -15.31 3.44 1.14
N TYR A 93 -14.74 4.06 0.11
CA TYR A 93 -13.30 4.08 -0.13
C TYR A 93 -12.71 5.38 0.39
N TRP A 94 -11.79 5.32 1.34
CA TRP A 94 -10.95 6.47 1.67
C TRP A 94 -9.83 6.56 0.67
N ALA A 95 -9.56 7.78 0.22
CA ALA A 95 -8.36 8.11 -0.51
C ALA A 95 -7.57 9.17 0.25
N GLU A 96 -6.26 9.02 0.28
CA GLU A 96 -5.33 9.98 0.88
C GLU A 96 -4.21 10.28 -0.12
N LEU A 97 -3.98 11.58 -0.31
CA LEU A 97 -2.95 12.10 -1.19
C LEU A 97 -1.74 12.54 -0.37
N TYR A 98 -0.59 12.00 -0.74
CA TYR A 98 0.70 12.40 -0.21
C TYR A 98 1.54 13.02 -1.34
N VAL A 99 2.02 14.24 -1.11
CA VAL A 99 2.90 14.96 -2.05
C VAL A 99 4.31 15.08 -1.47
N PRO A 100 5.35 15.10 -2.32
CA PRO A 100 6.71 15.35 -1.87
C PRO A 100 6.86 16.80 -1.40
N ALA A 101 7.34 16.99 -0.17
CA ALA A 101 7.76 18.27 0.38
C ALA A 101 9.18 18.12 0.95
N GLN A 102 10.16 18.73 0.28
CA GLN A 102 11.59 18.60 0.59
C GLN A 102 12.05 17.14 0.60
N SER A 103 12.18 16.53 1.78
CA SER A 103 12.64 15.15 1.98
C SER A 103 11.52 14.20 2.48
N GLU A 104 10.27 14.67 2.52
CA GLU A 104 9.16 13.96 3.15
C GLU A 104 7.89 13.92 2.28
N MET A 105 7.11 12.84 2.38
CA MET A 105 5.79 12.72 1.75
C MET A 105 4.70 13.24 2.68
N VAL A 106 4.16 14.44 2.47
CA VAL A 106 3.19 15.08 3.37
C VAL A 106 1.77 14.79 2.90
N SER A 107 0.92 14.32 3.82
CA SER A 107 -0.53 14.18 3.57
C SER A 107 -1.12 15.56 3.29
N GLN A 108 -1.68 15.74 2.10
CA GLN A 108 -2.32 16.98 1.65
C GLN A 108 -3.83 16.91 1.73
N GLU A 109 -4.39 15.76 1.38
CA GLU A 109 -5.83 15.62 1.21
C GLU A 109 -6.27 14.22 1.58
N ARG A 110 -7.42 14.14 2.26
CA ARG A 110 -8.08 12.88 2.59
C ARG A 110 -9.57 13.02 2.36
N GLN A 111 -10.14 12.11 1.57
CA GLN A 111 -11.56 12.17 1.19
C GLN A 111 -12.16 10.78 0.98
N ALA A 112 -13.46 10.64 1.27
CA ALA A 112 -14.21 9.41 1.05
C ALA A 112 -14.91 9.41 -0.33
N PHE A 113 -14.97 8.25 -0.96
CA PHE A 113 -15.54 8.00 -2.29
C PHE A 113 -16.40 6.74 -2.29
N SER A 114 -17.36 6.68 -3.20
CA SER A 114 -18.22 5.50 -3.40
C SER A 114 -17.49 4.33 -4.06
N ASP A 115 -16.45 4.61 -4.83
CA ASP A 115 -15.71 3.62 -5.61
C ASP A 115 -14.24 4.03 -5.79
N ILE A 116 -13.40 3.04 -6.10
CA ILE A 116 -11.95 3.22 -6.26
C ILE A 116 -11.58 4.08 -7.47
N GLN A 117 -12.37 4.08 -8.54
CA GLN A 117 -12.00 4.79 -9.76
C GLN A 117 -12.22 6.30 -9.60
N SER A 118 -13.33 6.69 -8.97
CA SER A 118 -13.61 8.07 -8.59
C SER A 118 -12.53 8.62 -7.65
N ALA A 119 -12.12 7.84 -6.65
CA ALA A 119 -11.01 8.18 -5.76
C ALA A 119 -9.70 8.45 -6.52
N LEU A 120 -9.28 7.51 -7.38
CA LEU A 120 -8.04 7.63 -8.15
C LEU A 120 -8.07 8.81 -9.12
N ASN A 121 -9.18 9.04 -9.82
CA ASN A 121 -9.31 10.14 -10.77
C ASN A 121 -9.23 11.49 -10.05
N HIS A 122 -9.97 11.65 -8.95
CA HIS A 122 -9.94 12.87 -8.15
C HIS A 122 -8.52 13.15 -7.64
N MET A 123 -7.86 12.16 -7.02
CA MET A 123 -6.52 12.36 -6.47
C MET A 123 -5.47 12.69 -7.55
N ARG A 124 -5.60 12.13 -8.76
CA ARG A 124 -4.74 12.51 -9.91
C ARG A 124 -4.97 13.94 -10.37
N GLU A 125 -6.23 14.37 -10.47
CA GLU A 125 -6.56 15.77 -10.80
C GLU A 125 -6.00 16.74 -9.76
N ARG A 126 -6.04 16.36 -8.47
CA ARG A 126 -5.46 17.15 -7.38
C ARG A 126 -3.94 17.23 -7.47
N ILE A 127 -3.26 16.13 -7.82
CA ILE A 127 -1.81 16.14 -8.10
C ILE A 127 -1.49 17.07 -9.27
N ASP A 128 -2.24 16.96 -10.37
CA ASP A 128 -2.03 17.82 -11.54
C ASP A 128 -2.20 19.30 -11.17
N GLN A 129 -3.22 19.66 -10.39
CA GLN A 129 -3.41 21.01 -9.87
C GLN A 129 -2.28 21.45 -8.94
N TYR A 130 -1.82 20.58 -8.05
CA TYR A 130 -0.72 20.87 -7.12
C TYR A 130 0.57 21.21 -7.89
N LEU A 131 0.95 20.36 -8.85
CA LEU A 131 2.15 20.55 -9.66
C LEU A 131 2.06 21.78 -10.57
N LEU A 132 0.91 22.06 -11.17
CA LEU A 132 0.70 23.27 -11.96
C LEU A 132 0.89 24.55 -11.12
N ASN A 133 0.44 24.54 -9.87
CA ASN A 133 0.57 25.68 -8.96
C ASN A 133 1.99 25.85 -8.41
N GLU A 134 2.78 24.77 -8.28
CA GLU A 134 4.20 24.87 -7.90
C GLU A 134 5.06 25.41 -9.04
N VAL A 135 4.79 25.07 -10.30
CA VAL A 135 5.53 25.59 -11.47
C VAL A 135 5.34 27.10 -11.67
N GLN A 136 4.26 27.67 -11.13
CA GLN A 136 3.96 29.11 -11.22
C GLN A 136 4.51 29.93 -10.05
N LYS A 137 5.09 29.31 -9.03
CA LYS A 137 5.71 29.98 -7.87
C LYS A 137 7.21 30.16 -8.06
#